data_AF-A0A4P5WS05-F1
#
_entry.id   AF-A0A4P5WS05-F1
#
_cell.length_a   1.000
_cell.length_b   1.000
_cell.length_c   1.000
_cell.angle_alpha   90.00
_cell.angle_beta   90.00
_cell.angle_gamma   90.00
#
_symmetry.space_group_name_H-M   'P 1'
#
loop_
_entity.id
_entity.type
_entity.pdbx_description
1 polymer ?
#
loop_
_entity_poly.entity_id
_entity_poly.type
_entity_poly.pdbx_seq_one_letter_code
_entity_poly.pdbx_strand_id
1 'polypeptide(L)'
;MNNRRIQQHEQTRRQMILSGVSMAALPWLGRPGHAAVSLNPRFADNPFTLGVASGDPTSDGVVLWTRLAPEPLQGGGLPPENYPVRWELAEDEGFRKVVQSGTELAAAAMGHSVHVEVSGLRPDCWYWYRFHSGDAVSRTGRTRTMPAADVLPERLKFCFASCQHYETGLFTAYEHMAAENPDLVLHLGDYIYEYEGKDNRVRKHSGPEITTLEHYRNRYAQYRLDPQLQTMHALCPWLVVWDDHEFDNNCAGAISEERGVSESEYLLRRANAYQAYYENMPLRRPAIPSGSDMLLYRTLDFGRLARFEMLDTRQYRSDQPNGDGLKPLTGAVLDPQTTMLGTQQEQWLLSELSSSKSTWNVLGQQVMMARVDRVPGTDQKFSMDQWSGYEVARRRLLTALSERRISNPIVLTGDIHSNWVNDLLVDFDRPRDPVVATEFVCTSISSGGNGVQKATGHALLMSENPFVKFQNSERGYVSCEVTAKEWRSRYQVVEYVDRPGAPLVTRSTWAVEAGRAGAEQV
;
A
#
# COMPACT_ATOMS: atom_id res chain seq x y z
N MET A 1 -25.36 -29.32 -52.80
CA MET A 1 -23.99 -29.09 -53.34
C MET A 1 -23.90 -27.65 -53.83
N ASN A 2 -22.91 -26.94 -53.31
CA ASN A 2 -22.24 -25.76 -53.87
C ASN A 2 -22.96 -24.42 -54.12
N ASN A 3 -22.56 -23.48 -53.25
CA ASN A 3 -21.84 -22.23 -53.56
C ASN A 3 -22.60 -20.91 -53.82
N ARG A 4 -22.28 -19.99 -52.90
CA ARG A 4 -21.91 -18.57 -53.08
C ARG A 4 -22.99 -17.63 -53.61
N ARG A 5 -23.49 -16.79 -52.71
CA ARG A 5 -23.59 -15.34 -52.98
C ARG A 5 -23.03 -14.54 -51.80
N ILE A 6 -22.06 -13.72 -52.16
CA ILE A 6 -21.33 -12.76 -51.35
C ILE A 6 -22.29 -11.60 -51.04
N GLN A 7 -22.48 -11.26 -49.77
CA GLN A 7 -23.00 -9.96 -49.37
C GLN A 7 -21.84 -9.16 -48.78
N GLN A 8 -21.35 -8.21 -49.58
CA GLN A 8 -20.59 -7.07 -49.12
C GLN A 8 -21.46 -6.28 -48.15
N HIS A 9 -21.03 -6.14 -46.90
CA HIS A 9 -21.55 -5.10 -46.02
C HIS A 9 -20.73 -3.82 -46.28
N GLU A 10 -21.38 -2.86 -46.91
CA GLU A 10 -20.93 -1.48 -47.01
C GLU A 10 -20.72 -0.92 -45.59
N GLN A 11 -19.46 -0.74 -45.21
CA GLN A 11 -19.09 0.13 -44.10
C GLN A 11 -19.52 1.55 -44.45
N THR A 12 -20.60 2.00 -43.81
CA THR A 12 -21.11 3.35 -43.96
C THR A 12 -20.11 4.32 -43.32
N ARG A 13 -19.51 5.18 -44.16
CA ARG A 13 -18.60 6.29 -43.84
C ARG A 13 -19.18 7.39 -42.92
N ARG A 14 -20.18 7.07 -42.08
CA ARG A 14 -20.87 8.03 -41.18
C ARG A 14 -20.66 7.76 -39.69
N GLN A 15 -19.87 6.76 -39.31
CA GLN A 15 -19.46 6.54 -37.91
C GLN A 15 -17.96 6.83 -37.64
N MET A 16 -17.21 7.31 -38.63
CA MET A 16 -15.80 7.70 -38.48
C MET A 16 -15.57 9.23 -38.31
N ILE A 17 -16.60 10.00 -37.92
CA ILE A 17 -16.49 11.45 -37.67
C ILE A 17 -16.90 11.83 -36.23
N LEU A 18 -17.00 10.85 -35.31
CA LEU A 18 -17.25 11.12 -33.87
C LEU A 18 -16.15 10.58 -32.93
N SER A 19 -15.00 10.17 -33.48
CA SER A 19 -13.79 9.80 -32.73
C SER A 19 -12.63 10.79 -32.95
N GLY A 20 -12.96 12.02 -33.37
CA GLY A 20 -11.99 13.03 -33.80
C GLY A 20 -12.15 14.40 -33.15
N VAL A 21 -12.66 14.48 -31.92
CA VAL A 21 -12.42 15.65 -31.06
C VAL A 21 -11.37 15.23 -30.05
N SER A 22 -10.13 15.36 -30.49
CA SER A 22 -8.96 15.35 -29.64
C SER A 22 -9.23 16.27 -28.44
N MET A 23 -9.21 15.72 -27.21
CA MET A 23 -8.95 16.49 -26.00
C MET A 23 -7.50 17.02 -26.04
N ALA A 24 -7.20 17.84 -27.03
CA ALA A 24 -6.01 18.66 -27.11
C ALA A 24 -6.29 19.96 -26.36
N ALA A 25 -6.55 19.85 -25.06
CA ALA A 25 -6.59 20.96 -24.13
C ALA A 25 -6.22 20.46 -22.73
N LEU A 26 -5.00 19.92 -22.59
CA LEU A 26 -4.18 19.99 -21.37
C LEU A 26 -2.73 19.53 -21.66
N PRO A 27 -1.90 20.32 -22.37
CA PRO A 27 -0.46 20.19 -22.26
C PRO A 27 0.13 21.47 -21.64
N TRP A 28 -0.10 21.71 -20.34
CA TRP A 28 0.63 22.76 -19.59
C TRP A 28 0.95 22.38 -18.13
N LEU A 29 1.12 21.09 -17.82
CA LEU A 29 1.85 20.65 -16.62
C LEU A 29 3.20 20.10 -17.07
N GLY A 30 4.17 21.00 -17.23
CA GLY A 30 5.49 20.66 -17.79
C GLY A 30 6.32 21.88 -18.20
N ARG A 31 5.73 23.07 -18.24
CA ARG A 31 6.50 24.32 -18.15
C ARG A 31 6.63 24.68 -16.67
N PRO A 32 7.84 25.01 -16.16
CA PRO A 32 7.92 25.72 -14.90
C PRO A 32 7.27 27.07 -15.18
N GLY A 33 5.97 27.20 -14.87
CA GLY A 33 5.44 28.50 -14.57
C GLY A 33 6.37 29.08 -13.51
N HIS A 34 6.91 30.26 -13.75
CA HIS A 34 7.72 30.97 -12.77
C HIS A 34 6.81 31.37 -11.60
N ALA A 35 6.37 30.38 -10.82
CA ALA A 35 5.81 30.64 -9.50
C ALA A 35 6.90 31.39 -8.74
N ALA A 36 6.50 32.49 -8.10
CA ALA A 36 7.43 33.28 -7.29
C ALA A 36 8.06 32.37 -6.23
N VAL A 37 9.33 32.58 -5.96
CA VAL A 37 10.06 31.85 -4.91
C VAL A 37 10.15 32.77 -3.70
N SER A 38 9.60 32.34 -2.57
CA SER A 38 9.75 33.04 -1.29
C SER A 38 11.09 32.64 -0.66
N LEU A 39 12.16 33.38 -0.95
CA LEU A 39 13.53 32.98 -0.59
C LEU A 39 13.79 32.88 0.92
N ASN A 40 13.10 33.68 1.73
CA ASN A 40 13.23 33.72 3.19
C ASN A 40 11.84 33.74 3.83
N PRO A 41 11.11 32.62 3.79
CA PRO A 41 9.76 32.59 4.30
C PRO A 41 9.76 32.73 5.82
N ARG A 42 8.75 33.44 6.33
CA ARG A 42 8.47 33.53 7.77
C ARG A 42 7.10 32.94 8.00
N PHE A 43 7.04 31.99 8.94
CA PHE A 43 5.81 31.34 9.34
C PHE A 43 5.43 31.83 10.73
N ALA A 44 4.13 31.98 10.99
CA ALA A 44 3.64 32.33 12.33
C ALA A 44 3.90 31.20 13.33
N ASP A 45 3.65 29.96 12.88
CA ASP A 45 3.91 28.71 13.60
C ASP A 45 4.76 27.77 12.74
N ASN A 46 5.24 26.67 13.33
CA ASN A 46 6.05 25.69 12.60
C ASN A 46 5.23 25.02 11.46
N PRO A 47 5.63 25.16 10.19
CA PRO A 47 4.88 24.65 9.04
C PRO A 47 5.01 23.13 8.87
N PHE A 48 5.91 22.45 9.58
CA PHE A 48 6.11 20.99 9.51
C PHE A 48 5.06 20.22 10.35
N THR A 49 3.79 20.60 10.22
CA THR A 49 2.67 20.08 11.03
C THR A 49 2.35 18.61 10.77
N LEU A 50 2.71 18.10 9.58
CA LEU A 50 2.47 16.72 9.15
C LEU A 50 3.65 15.78 9.42
N GLY A 51 4.66 16.28 10.15
CA GLY A 51 5.87 15.55 10.50
C GLY A 51 6.79 15.32 9.31
N VAL A 52 7.59 14.26 9.41
CA VAL A 52 8.58 13.85 8.40
C VAL A 52 8.44 12.36 8.16
N ALA A 53 8.86 11.87 6.99
CA ALA A 53 8.88 10.45 6.67
C ALA A 53 10.10 10.09 5.82
N SER A 54 10.43 8.81 5.78
CA SER A 54 11.41 8.28 4.82
C SER A 54 10.89 6.99 4.20
N GLY A 55 11.37 6.63 3.01
CA GLY A 55 10.83 5.50 2.27
C GLY A 55 11.67 5.13 1.05
N ASP A 56 11.21 4.10 0.34
CA ASP A 56 11.87 3.51 -0.84
C ASP A 56 13.41 3.41 -0.73
N PRO A 57 13.95 2.87 0.39
CA PRO A 57 15.39 2.77 0.59
C PRO A 57 16.04 1.78 -0.39
N THR A 58 17.21 2.16 -0.89
CA THR A 58 18.15 1.31 -1.63
C THR A 58 19.39 1.07 -0.78
N SER A 59 20.33 0.26 -1.28
CA SER A 59 21.58 0.03 -0.57
C SER A 59 22.46 1.27 -0.42
N ASP A 60 22.23 2.30 -1.23
CA ASP A 60 23.05 3.52 -1.24
C ASP A 60 22.21 4.78 -1.06
N GLY A 61 20.93 4.68 -0.74
CA GLY A 61 20.03 5.82 -0.81
C GLY A 61 18.68 5.62 -0.16
N VAL A 62 17.96 6.71 0.02
CA VAL A 62 16.63 6.75 0.62
C VAL A 62 15.84 7.93 0.06
N VAL A 63 14.51 7.88 0.15
CA VAL A 63 13.66 9.07 0.01
C VAL A 63 13.47 9.70 1.38
N LEU A 64 13.66 11.02 1.49
CA LEU A 64 13.23 11.82 2.64
C LEU A 64 12.02 12.67 2.23
N TRP A 65 11.04 12.77 3.10
CA TRP A 65 9.77 13.43 2.83
C TRP A 65 9.36 14.37 3.95
N THR A 66 8.78 15.51 3.57
CA THR A 66 8.01 16.39 4.45
C THR A 66 7.02 17.20 3.62
N ARG A 67 6.09 17.92 4.26
CA ARG A 67 5.21 18.90 3.60
C ARG A 67 5.10 20.17 4.45
N LEU A 68 5.17 21.34 3.80
CA LEU A 68 4.90 22.62 4.46
C LEU A 68 3.39 22.85 4.47
N ALA A 69 2.79 22.85 5.65
CA ALA A 69 1.34 22.97 5.82
C ALA A 69 0.99 23.65 7.16
N PRO A 70 1.20 24.97 7.34
CA PRO A 70 0.79 25.69 8.54
C PRO A 70 -0.72 25.57 8.83
N GLU A 71 -1.58 25.52 7.80
CA GLU A 71 -3.02 25.25 7.96
C GLU A 71 -3.40 23.96 7.24
N PRO A 72 -3.07 22.79 7.81
CA PRO A 72 -3.05 21.50 7.11
C PRO A 72 -4.42 21.04 6.61
N LEU A 73 -5.51 21.45 7.26
CA LEU A 73 -6.89 21.11 6.88
C LEU A 73 -7.56 22.14 5.96
N GLN A 74 -6.83 23.18 5.54
CA GLN A 74 -7.30 24.25 4.65
C GLN A 74 -6.37 24.37 3.43
N GLY A 75 -6.13 23.24 2.75
CA GLY A 75 -5.27 23.16 1.57
C GLY A 75 -3.76 23.30 1.86
N GLY A 76 -3.38 23.51 3.13
CA GLY A 76 -2.00 23.73 3.57
C GLY A 76 -1.73 25.15 4.09
N GLY A 77 -2.57 26.14 3.76
CA GLY A 77 -2.44 27.51 4.29
C GLY A 77 -1.26 28.32 3.75
N LEU A 78 -0.70 27.96 2.60
CA LEU A 78 0.37 28.72 1.96
C LEU A 78 -0.10 29.38 0.66
N PRO A 79 0.37 30.62 0.39
CA PRO A 79 0.27 31.22 -0.94
C PRO A 79 0.77 30.29 -2.05
N PRO A 80 0.30 30.46 -3.30
CA PRO A 80 0.72 29.65 -4.45
C PRO A 80 2.11 30.02 -4.98
N GLU A 81 3.07 30.13 -4.05
CA GLU A 81 4.49 30.38 -4.27
C GLU A 81 5.29 29.11 -3.98
N ASN A 82 6.53 29.05 -4.47
CA ASN A 82 7.46 27.98 -4.13
C ASN A 82 8.33 28.39 -2.94
N TYR A 83 8.60 27.44 -2.05
CA TYR A 83 9.34 27.69 -0.81
C TYR A 83 10.62 26.84 -0.78
N PRO A 84 11.80 27.42 -0.55
CA PRO A 84 13.02 26.64 -0.36
C PRO A 84 12.95 25.88 0.96
N VAL A 85 13.31 24.60 0.90
CA VAL A 85 13.42 23.71 2.04
C VAL A 85 14.80 23.09 2.03
N ARG A 86 15.64 23.52 2.97
CA ARG A 86 16.94 22.90 3.19
C ARG A 86 16.76 21.58 3.91
N TRP A 87 17.58 20.59 3.60
CA TRP A 87 17.58 19.30 4.26
C TRP A 87 19.00 18.93 4.68
N GLU A 88 19.12 18.20 5.77
CA GLU A 88 20.39 17.67 6.29
C GLU A 88 20.20 16.19 6.60
N LEU A 89 21.23 15.39 6.32
CA LEU A 89 21.35 13.99 6.69
C LEU A 89 22.66 13.78 7.46
N ALA A 90 22.59 13.12 8.61
CA ALA A 90 23.71 12.94 9.52
C ALA A 90 23.83 11.50 10.04
N GLU A 91 25.02 11.15 10.52
CA GLU A 91 25.29 9.85 11.18
C GLU A 91 24.94 9.84 12.67
N ASP A 92 24.51 10.98 13.22
CA ASP A 92 24.12 11.10 14.61
C ASP A 92 22.93 12.04 14.78
N GLU A 93 22.09 11.76 15.78
CA GLU A 93 20.88 12.52 16.07
C GLU A 93 21.13 14.00 16.39
N GLY A 94 22.33 14.32 16.90
CA GLY A 94 22.74 15.68 17.20
C GLY A 94 23.17 16.50 15.99
N PHE A 95 23.19 15.91 14.78
CA PHE A 95 23.69 16.53 13.55
C PHE A 95 25.12 17.08 13.67
N ARG A 96 25.99 16.43 14.47
CA ARG A 96 27.41 16.81 14.57
C ARG A 96 28.21 16.33 13.36
N LYS A 97 27.77 15.24 12.73
CA LYS A 97 28.38 14.67 11.51
C LYS A 97 27.35 14.60 10.39
N VAL A 98 27.09 15.75 9.77
CA VAL A 98 26.31 15.85 8.53
C VAL A 98 27.10 15.22 7.39
N VAL A 99 26.50 14.24 6.71
CA VAL A 99 27.10 13.53 5.57
C VAL A 99 26.63 14.05 4.23
N GLN A 100 25.39 14.55 4.16
CA GLN A 100 24.83 15.19 2.97
C GLN A 100 23.82 16.26 3.39
N SER A 101 23.66 17.27 2.54
CA SER A 101 22.68 18.34 2.71
C SER A 101 22.36 18.96 1.36
N GLY A 102 21.19 19.58 1.24
CA GLY A 102 20.80 20.28 0.02
C GLY A 102 19.60 21.17 0.25
N THR A 103 19.04 21.66 -0.85
CA THR A 103 17.81 22.46 -0.85
C THR A 103 16.90 21.96 -1.95
N GLU A 104 15.65 21.67 -1.61
CA GLU A 104 14.58 21.42 -2.56
C GLU A 104 13.59 22.59 -2.57
N LEU A 105 12.78 22.67 -3.63
CA LEU A 105 11.67 23.62 -3.70
C LEU A 105 10.36 22.89 -3.39
N ALA A 106 9.73 23.26 -2.27
CA ALA A 106 8.36 22.89 -1.98
C ALA A 106 7.44 23.67 -2.93
N ALA A 107 7.00 23.02 -4.00
CA ALA A 107 6.23 23.66 -5.06
C ALA A 107 4.73 23.70 -4.74
N ALA A 108 4.06 24.83 -5.01
CA ALA A 108 2.61 24.96 -4.80
C ALA A 108 1.79 23.95 -5.61
N ALA A 109 2.26 23.63 -6.83
CA ALA A 109 1.63 22.63 -7.69
C ALA A 109 1.58 21.23 -7.05
N MET A 110 2.55 20.92 -6.18
CA MET A 110 2.68 19.63 -5.46
C MET A 110 2.27 19.76 -3.98
N GLY A 111 1.39 20.71 -3.66
CA GLY A 111 0.88 20.91 -2.30
C GLY A 111 1.96 21.25 -1.28
N HIS A 112 3.08 21.83 -1.72
CA HIS A 112 4.26 22.14 -0.91
C HIS A 112 4.88 20.92 -0.21
N SER A 113 4.70 19.74 -0.80
CA SER A 113 5.47 18.54 -0.44
C SER A 113 6.91 18.64 -0.92
N VAL A 114 7.81 17.94 -0.23
CA VAL A 114 9.23 17.84 -0.53
C VAL A 114 9.60 16.37 -0.56
N HIS A 115 10.25 15.95 -1.64
CA HIS A 115 10.81 14.62 -1.82
C HIS A 115 12.29 14.75 -2.15
N VAL A 116 13.15 14.29 -1.26
CA VAL A 116 14.61 14.27 -1.47
C VAL A 116 15.02 12.83 -1.76
N GLU A 117 15.54 12.56 -2.95
CA GLU A 117 16.20 11.29 -3.27
C GLU A 117 17.68 11.39 -2.96
N VAL A 118 18.09 10.86 -1.81
CA VAL A 118 19.49 10.82 -1.41
C VAL A 118 20.13 9.55 -1.98
N SER A 119 21.36 9.66 -2.49
CA SER A 119 22.14 8.54 -3.04
C SER A 119 23.61 8.63 -2.60
N GLY A 120 24.42 7.60 -2.89
CA GLY A 120 25.84 7.57 -2.51
C GLY A 120 26.10 7.42 -1.01
N LEU A 121 25.12 6.94 -0.25
CA LEU A 121 25.25 6.61 1.18
C LEU A 121 25.90 5.24 1.35
N ARG A 122 26.43 4.97 2.56
CA ARG A 122 26.89 3.62 2.89
C ARG A 122 25.70 2.67 3.05
N PRO A 123 25.83 1.41 2.60
CA PRO A 123 24.82 0.38 2.82
C PRO A 123 24.71 0.01 4.29
N ASP A 124 23.55 -0.52 4.64
CA ASP A 124 23.21 -1.02 5.96
C ASP A 124 23.53 -0.05 7.12
N CYS A 125 23.25 1.23 6.91
CA CYS A 125 23.58 2.29 7.85
C CYS A 125 22.34 3.07 8.28
N TRP A 126 22.26 3.36 9.58
CA TRP A 126 21.28 4.30 10.13
C TRP A 126 21.74 5.74 9.97
N TYR A 127 20.82 6.62 9.62
CA TYR A 127 21.02 8.07 9.49
C TYR A 127 19.87 8.84 10.13
N TRP A 128 20.13 10.09 10.50
CA TRP A 128 19.17 11.06 11.00
C TRP A 128 19.01 12.20 10.01
N TYR A 129 17.79 12.69 9.84
CA TYR A 129 17.49 13.76 8.89
C TYR A 129 16.53 14.80 9.46
N ARG A 130 16.63 16.03 8.97
CA ARG A 130 15.72 17.12 9.29
C ARG A 130 15.63 18.12 8.14
N PHE A 131 14.58 18.91 8.16
CA PHE A 131 14.31 19.96 7.18
C PHE A 131 14.27 21.33 7.83
N HIS A 132 14.58 22.36 7.05
CA HIS A 132 14.52 23.76 7.45
C HIS A 132 13.84 24.59 6.37
N SER A 133 12.94 25.49 6.75
CA SER A 133 12.39 26.51 5.85
C SER A 133 12.30 27.84 6.60
N GLY A 134 13.05 28.84 6.13
CA GLY A 134 13.31 30.04 6.93
C GLY A 134 13.94 29.67 8.28
N ASP A 135 13.32 30.15 9.37
CA ASP A 135 13.73 29.87 10.75
C ASP A 135 13.07 28.60 11.34
N ALA A 136 12.13 27.99 10.63
CA ALA A 136 11.47 26.78 11.09
C ALA A 136 12.32 25.53 10.84
N VAL A 137 12.30 24.61 11.80
CA VAL A 137 13.00 23.31 11.75
C VAL A 137 11.98 22.19 11.96
N SER A 138 12.02 21.16 11.13
CA SER A 138 11.18 19.98 11.31
C SER A 138 11.58 19.21 12.56
N ARG A 139 10.74 18.28 13.01
CA ARG A 139 11.22 17.22 13.89
C ARG A 139 12.33 16.42 13.20
N THR A 140 13.22 15.83 13.98
CA THR A 140 14.23 14.89 13.47
C THR A 140 13.56 13.56 13.13
N GLY A 141 13.85 13.04 11.95
CA GLY A 141 13.55 11.66 11.56
C GLY A 141 14.81 10.80 11.54
N ARG A 142 14.62 9.48 11.53
CA ARG A 142 15.66 8.46 11.39
C ARG A 142 15.30 7.52 10.24
N THR A 143 16.31 7.08 9.50
CA THR A 143 16.14 6.20 8.33
C THR A 143 17.30 5.22 8.21
N ARG A 144 17.18 4.21 7.35
CA ARG A 144 18.18 3.16 7.13
C ARG A 144 18.33 2.87 5.65
N THR A 145 19.55 2.78 5.16
CA THR A 145 19.86 2.22 3.84
C THR A 145 19.81 0.70 3.86
N MET A 146 19.48 0.08 2.74
CA MET A 146 19.44 -1.38 2.66
C MET A 146 20.84 -2.00 2.67
N PRO A 147 20.97 -3.29 3.02
CA PRO A 147 22.21 -4.03 2.80
C PRO A 147 22.58 -4.05 1.31
N ALA A 148 23.88 -4.13 1.02
CA ALA A 148 24.34 -4.31 -0.35
C ALA A 148 23.80 -5.61 -0.96
N ALA A 149 23.52 -5.60 -2.27
CA ALA A 149 22.81 -6.67 -2.95
C ALA A 149 23.50 -8.05 -2.90
N ASP A 150 24.81 -8.11 -2.70
CA ASP A 150 25.61 -9.33 -2.59
C ASP A 150 25.76 -9.86 -1.16
N VAL A 151 25.38 -9.06 -0.15
CA VAL A 151 25.46 -9.40 1.27
C VAL A 151 24.25 -10.22 1.69
N LEU A 152 24.48 -11.26 2.49
CA LEU A 152 23.43 -11.96 3.23
C LEU A 152 23.40 -11.42 4.66
N PRO A 153 22.52 -10.46 5.00
CA PRO A 153 22.40 -9.96 6.37
C PRO A 153 21.90 -11.06 7.31
N GLU A 154 22.30 -10.98 8.59
CA GLU A 154 21.91 -11.97 9.61
C GLU A 154 20.40 -11.99 9.84
N ARG A 155 19.78 -10.80 9.83
CA ARG A 155 18.38 -10.61 10.19
C ARG A 155 17.77 -9.38 9.54
N LEU A 156 16.46 -9.42 9.31
CA LEU A 156 15.58 -8.28 9.05
C LEU A 156 14.43 -8.28 10.07
N LYS A 157 14.21 -7.16 10.77
CA LYS A 157 13.00 -6.95 11.57
C LYS A 157 12.12 -5.89 10.89
N PHE A 158 10.89 -6.24 10.54
CA PHE A 158 9.96 -5.28 9.94
C PHE A 158 8.54 -5.48 10.44
N CYS A 159 7.69 -4.47 10.29
CA CYS A 159 6.26 -4.58 10.57
C CYS A 159 5.46 -4.32 9.30
N PHE A 160 4.26 -4.89 9.19
CA PHE A 160 3.32 -4.50 8.15
C PHE A 160 1.92 -4.26 8.71
N ALA A 161 1.21 -3.33 8.08
CA ALA A 161 -0.10 -2.84 8.48
C ALA A 161 -0.94 -2.39 7.27
N SER A 162 -2.24 -2.24 7.48
CA SER A 162 -3.18 -1.64 6.55
C SER A 162 -4.37 -1.03 7.31
N CYS A 163 -5.29 -0.40 6.58
CA CYS A 163 -6.65 -0.13 7.05
C CYS A 163 -6.71 0.65 8.37
N GLN A 164 -6.46 1.95 8.28
CA GLN A 164 -6.41 2.86 9.42
C GLN A 164 -7.58 3.85 9.45
N HIS A 165 -8.83 3.42 9.23
CA HIS A 165 -9.98 4.33 9.17
C HIS A 165 -10.08 5.22 10.41
N TYR A 166 -9.84 6.52 10.20
CA TYR A 166 -9.66 7.52 11.24
C TYR A 166 -10.82 7.59 12.23
N GLU A 167 -12.05 7.58 11.72
CA GLU A 167 -13.25 7.71 12.58
C GLU A 167 -13.55 6.47 13.46
N THR A 168 -13.05 5.29 13.09
CA THR A 168 -13.45 4.03 13.75
C THR A 168 -12.59 3.66 14.96
N GLY A 169 -11.45 4.33 15.14
CA GLY A 169 -10.56 4.09 16.26
C GLY A 169 -9.33 5.01 16.25
N LEU A 170 -8.63 5.02 17.37
CA LEU A 170 -7.35 5.68 17.59
C LEU A 170 -6.20 4.82 17.08
N PHE A 171 -5.07 5.45 16.81
CA PHE A 171 -3.89 4.79 16.24
C PHE A 171 -2.93 4.25 17.31
N THR A 172 -3.45 3.71 18.41
CA THR A 172 -2.68 3.11 19.51
C THR A 172 -1.73 2.01 19.03
N ALA A 173 -2.08 1.29 17.94
CA ALA A 173 -1.21 0.29 17.34
C ALA A 173 0.16 0.85 16.90
N TYR A 174 0.21 2.09 16.38
CA TYR A 174 1.49 2.71 15.98
C TYR A 174 2.38 3.08 17.16
N GLU A 175 1.80 3.36 18.34
CA GLU A 175 2.59 3.56 19.58
C GLU A 175 3.40 2.30 19.91
N HIS A 176 2.74 1.15 19.90
CA HIS A 176 3.36 -0.13 20.17
C HIS A 176 4.33 -0.55 19.07
N MET A 177 3.97 -0.30 17.81
CA MET A 177 4.86 -0.55 16.67
C MET A 177 6.15 0.27 16.75
N ALA A 178 6.05 1.54 17.17
CA ALA A 178 7.20 2.40 17.37
C ALA A 178 8.14 1.86 18.47
N ALA A 179 7.57 1.35 19.56
CA ALA A 179 8.33 0.72 20.65
C ALA A 179 9.06 -0.56 20.22
N GLU A 180 8.59 -1.25 19.17
CA GLU A 180 9.29 -2.39 18.59
C GLU A 180 10.56 -2.01 17.82
N ASN A 181 10.73 -0.73 17.44
CA ASN A 181 11.89 -0.21 16.70
C ASN A 181 12.23 -1.07 15.45
N PRO A 182 11.30 -1.22 14.48
CA PRO A 182 11.53 -2.00 13.27
C PRO A 182 12.57 -1.34 12.36
N ASP A 183 13.18 -2.15 11.49
CA ASP A 183 14.12 -1.69 10.45
C ASP A 183 13.38 -1.05 9.26
N LEU A 184 12.14 -1.47 9.04
CA LEU A 184 11.28 -1.13 7.91
C LEU A 184 9.80 -1.31 8.30
N VAL A 185 8.92 -0.51 7.71
CA VAL A 185 7.46 -0.72 7.76
C VAL A 185 6.90 -0.88 6.35
N LEU A 186 5.97 -1.82 6.17
CA LEU A 186 5.14 -1.92 4.97
C LEU A 186 3.73 -1.42 5.31
N HIS A 187 3.14 -0.57 4.45
CA HIS A 187 1.72 -0.23 4.52
C HIS A 187 1.03 -0.72 3.24
N LEU A 188 0.03 -1.59 3.39
CA LEU A 188 -0.56 -2.38 2.30
C LEU A 188 -1.93 -1.85 1.85
N GLY A 189 -2.10 -0.52 1.91
CA GLY A 189 -3.34 0.15 1.51
C GLY A 189 -4.26 0.58 2.65
N ASP A 190 -5.29 1.33 2.27
CA ASP A 190 -6.25 1.99 3.17
C ASP A 190 -5.59 2.90 4.20
N TYR A 191 -4.58 3.65 3.76
CA TYR A 191 -3.93 4.66 4.55
C TYR A 191 -4.88 5.81 4.85
N ILE A 192 -5.77 6.16 3.92
CA ILE A 192 -6.92 7.03 4.16
C ILE A 192 -8.20 6.29 3.79
N TYR A 193 -9.32 6.91 4.15
CA TYR A 193 -10.65 6.56 3.66
C TYR A 193 -11.27 7.83 3.12
N GLU A 194 -12.10 7.71 2.09
CA GLU A 194 -12.67 8.74 1.23
C GLU A 194 -13.97 9.33 1.73
N TYR A 195 -14.71 8.58 2.57
CA TYR A 195 -16.07 8.89 2.99
C TYR A 195 -16.31 10.27 3.62
N GLU A 196 -17.57 10.69 3.62
CA GLU A 196 -18.02 11.84 4.41
C GLU A 196 -17.87 11.62 5.92
N GLY A 197 -17.70 12.71 6.67
CA GLY A 197 -17.61 12.66 8.12
C GLY A 197 -18.91 12.29 8.81
N LYS A 198 -18.85 11.31 9.73
CA LYS A 198 -20.01 10.82 10.48
C LYS A 198 -19.95 11.23 11.95
N ASP A 199 -21.04 11.81 12.45
CA ASP A 199 -21.19 12.16 13.86
C ASP A 199 -21.25 10.92 14.77
N ASN A 200 -20.96 11.12 16.06
CA ASN A 200 -21.00 10.08 17.10
C ASN A 200 -20.04 8.89 16.87
N ARG A 201 -18.97 9.11 16.10
CA ARG A 201 -17.82 8.19 15.98
C ARG A 201 -16.69 8.60 16.94
N VAL A 202 -15.67 7.75 17.09
CA VAL A 202 -14.51 7.98 17.97
C VAL A 202 -13.79 9.26 17.57
N ARG A 203 -13.65 9.47 16.26
CA ARG A 203 -13.19 10.70 15.62
C ARG A 203 -14.09 10.98 14.42
N LYS A 204 -13.96 12.14 13.79
CA LYS A 204 -14.78 12.54 12.64
C LYS A 204 -13.94 12.99 11.46
N HIS A 205 -14.23 12.52 10.25
CA HIS A 205 -13.63 13.03 9.03
C HIS A 205 -14.12 14.46 8.74
N SER A 206 -13.26 15.25 8.11
CA SER A 206 -13.64 16.60 7.68
C SER A 206 -14.32 16.56 6.31
N GLY A 207 -15.44 17.26 6.20
CA GLY A 207 -16.11 17.51 4.92
C GLY A 207 -16.94 16.34 4.37
N PRO A 208 -17.41 16.48 3.12
CA PRO A 208 -18.11 15.42 2.40
C PRO A 208 -17.13 14.32 1.97
N GLU A 209 -17.64 13.36 1.20
CA GLU A 209 -16.80 12.45 0.45
C GLU A 209 -15.81 13.20 -0.46
N ILE A 210 -14.58 12.70 -0.53
CA ILE A 210 -13.47 13.40 -1.18
C ILE A 210 -13.37 13.03 -2.66
N THR A 211 -13.38 14.06 -3.53
CA THR A 211 -13.34 13.87 -5.00
C THR A 211 -12.39 14.85 -5.70
N THR A 212 -12.09 15.98 -5.06
CA THR A 212 -11.16 17.01 -5.58
C THR A 212 -9.77 16.85 -4.99
N LEU A 213 -8.74 17.36 -5.66
CA LEU A 213 -7.36 17.33 -5.16
C LEU A 213 -7.22 17.98 -3.78
N GLU A 214 -7.93 19.08 -3.52
CA GLU A 214 -7.93 19.72 -2.20
C GLU A 214 -8.58 18.84 -1.12
N HIS A 215 -9.70 18.16 -1.44
CA HIS A 215 -10.32 17.22 -0.51
C HIS A 215 -9.35 16.09 -0.12
N TYR A 216 -8.67 15.47 -1.09
CA TYR A 216 -7.67 14.44 -0.81
C TYR A 216 -6.49 14.98 0.00
N ARG A 217 -5.93 16.15 -0.37
CA ARG A 217 -4.85 16.80 0.39
C ARG A 217 -5.23 17.04 1.85
N ASN A 218 -6.45 17.49 2.11
CA ASN A 218 -6.97 17.73 3.46
C ASN A 218 -7.23 16.41 4.21
N ARG A 219 -7.68 15.36 3.51
CA ARG A 219 -7.85 14.03 4.11
C ARG A 219 -6.52 13.41 4.53
N TYR A 220 -5.50 13.43 3.67
CA TYR A 220 -4.16 12.99 4.04
C TYR A 220 -3.61 13.77 5.23
N ALA A 221 -3.79 15.09 5.22
CA ALA A 221 -3.39 15.95 6.32
C ALA A 221 -4.11 15.55 7.63
N GLN A 222 -5.42 15.30 7.60
CA GLN A 222 -6.19 14.85 8.77
C GLN A 222 -5.63 13.57 9.38
N TYR A 223 -5.28 12.58 8.55
CA TYR A 223 -4.68 11.34 9.04
C TYR A 223 -3.26 11.57 9.57
N ARG A 224 -2.42 12.30 8.82
CA ARG A 224 -1.03 12.61 9.20
C ARG A 224 -0.88 13.56 10.38
N LEU A 225 -1.95 14.21 10.85
CA LEU A 225 -1.93 14.97 12.10
C LEU A 225 -1.89 14.08 13.35
N ASP A 226 -2.17 12.77 13.22
CA ASP A 226 -2.09 11.86 14.35
C ASP A 226 -0.64 11.71 14.86
N PRO A 227 -0.37 11.98 16.16
CA PRO A 227 0.98 11.99 16.70
C PRO A 227 1.66 10.61 16.71
N GLN A 228 0.89 9.51 16.80
CA GLN A 228 1.46 8.16 16.76
C GLN A 228 1.87 7.80 15.35
N LEU A 229 1.06 8.18 14.35
CA LEU A 229 1.43 8.01 12.95
C LEU A 229 2.66 8.83 12.57
N GLN A 230 2.74 10.11 12.99
CA GLN A 230 3.94 10.93 12.75
C GLN A 230 5.18 10.34 13.41
N THR A 231 5.05 9.81 14.62
CA THR A 231 6.17 9.19 15.33
C THR A 231 6.64 7.95 14.60
N MET A 232 5.75 7.07 14.14
CA MET A 232 6.14 5.88 13.40
C MET A 232 6.80 6.21 12.05
N HIS A 233 6.30 7.21 11.31
CA HIS A 233 6.95 7.71 10.08
C HIS A 233 8.36 8.25 10.30
N ALA A 234 8.62 8.84 11.47
CA ALA A 234 9.91 9.43 11.79
C ALA A 234 10.97 8.40 12.22
N LEU A 235 10.64 7.11 12.44
CA LEU A 235 11.56 6.15 13.08
C LEU A 235 12.35 5.24 12.12
N CYS A 236 11.79 4.93 10.95
CA CYS A 236 12.38 4.03 9.97
C CYS A 236 11.83 4.32 8.56
N PRO A 237 12.41 3.77 7.48
CA PRO A 237 11.81 3.83 6.15
C PRO A 237 10.49 3.06 6.06
N TRP A 238 9.62 3.52 5.17
CA TRP A 238 8.33 2.90 4.85
C TRP A 238 8.28 2.47 3.38
N LEU A 239 7.73 1.28 3.14
CA LEU A 239 7.31 0.80 1.82
C LEU A 239 5.79 0.88 1.77
N VAL A 240 5.29 1.81 0.96
CA VAL A 240 3.85 2.02 0.85
C VAL A 240 3.34 1.57 -0.50
N VAL A 241 2.17 0.96 -0.46
CA VAL A 241 1.29 0.72 -1.58
C VAL A 241 -0.14 1.03 -1.15
N TRP A 242 -0.98 1.49 -2.07
CA TRP A 242 -2.40 1.79 -1.80
C TRP A 242 -3.25 0.52 -1.86
N ASP A 243 -4.50 0.65 -1.43
CA ASP A 243 -5.62 -0.18 -1.87
C ASP A 243 -6.72 0.71 -2.47
N ASP A 244 -8.00 0.40 -2.30
CA ASP A 244 -9.12 1.11 -2.92
C ASP A 244 -9.48 2.43 -2.23
N HIS A 245 -9.45 2.48 -0.89
CA HIS A 245 -9.90 3.65 -0.12
C HIS A 245 -9.00 4.89 -0.23
N GLU A 246 -7.82 4.75 -0.84
CA GLU A 246 -7.06 5.90 -1.33
C GLU A 246 -7.80 6.68 -2.44
N PHE A 247 -8.82 6.10 -3.06
CA PHE A 247 -9.57 6.66 -4.18
C PHE A 247 -11.08 6.59 -3.94
N ASP A 248 -11.62 5.38 -3.94
CA ASP A 248 -13.05 5.04 -4.05
C ASP A 248 -13.18 3.54 -3.72
N ASN A 249 -14.01 3.21 -2.73
CA ASN A 249 -14.22 1.84 -2.28
C ASN A 249 -14.45 0.88 -3.46
N ASN A 250 -13.83 -0.30 -3.40
CA ASN A 250 -13.97 -1.37 -4.37
C ASN A 250 -13.72 -0.95 -5.84
N CYS A 251 -12.98 0.12 -6.13
CA CYS A 251 -12.68 0.48 -7.50
C CYS A 251 -11.88 -0.60 -8.26
N ALA A 252 -12.03 -0.63 -9.59
CA ALA A 252 -11.37 -1.61 -10.46
C ALA A 252 -10.91 -0.99 -11.77
N GLY A 253 -9.60 -0.80 -11.91
CA GLY A 253 -9.05 -0.16 -13.08
C GLY A 253 -9.62 1.25 -13.25
N ALA A 254 -10.41 1.46 -14.30
CA ALA A 254 -11.08 2.72 -14.61
C ALA A 254 -12.56 2.77 -14.15
N ILE A 255 -12.99 1.83 -13.32
CA ILE A 255 -14.39 1.65 -12.91
C ILE A 255 -14.53 2.00 -11.41
N SER A 256 -15.49 2.89 -11.11
CA SER A 256 -15.96 3.20 -9.76
C SER A 256 -16.99 2.17 -9.31
N GLU A 257 -17.10 1.91 -8.00
CA GLU A 257 -18.20 1.11 -7.47
C GLU A 257 -19.55 1.86 -7.57
N GLU A 258 -19.51 3.19 -7.61
CA GLU A 258 -20.68 4.04 -7.54
C GLU A 258 -21.47 3.97 -8.84
N ARG A 259 -22.76 3.60 -8.71
CA ARG A 259 -23.65 3.52 -9.87
C ARG A 259 -23.86 4.90 -10.48
N GLY A 260 -23.59 4.99 -11.78
CA GLY A 260 -23.85 6.20 -12.57
C GLY A 260 -22.67 7.16 -12.65
N VAL A 261 -21.55 6.85 -11.99
CA VAL A 261 -20.28 7.54 -12.23
C VAL A 261 -19.71 7.06 -13.56
N SER A 262 -19.45 8.00 -14.48
CA SER A 262 -18.80 7.67 -15.75
C SER A 262 -17.31 7.40 -15.55
N GLU A 263 -16.72 6.63 -16.46
CA GLU A 263 -15.27 6.38 -16.49
C GLU A 263 -14.47 7.70 -16.46
N SER A 264 -14.89 8.71 -17.22
CA SER A 264 -14.20 10.01 -17.23
C SER A 264 -14.26 10.76 -15.90
N GLU A 265 -15.39 10.68 -15.19
CA GLU A 265 -15.54 11.31 -13.87
C GLU A 265 -14.66 10.59 -12.84
N TYR A 266 -14.68 9.25 -12.84
CA TYR A 266 -13.84 8.46 -11.96
C TYR A 266 -12.35 8.67 -12.25
N LEU A 267 -11.91 8.69 -13.51
CA LEU A 267 -10.50 8.93 -13.86
C LEU A 267 -10.03 10.33 -13.44
N LEU A 268 -10.91 11.34 -13.41
CA LEU A 268 -10.59 12.65 -12.85
C LEU A 268 -10.40 12.57 -11.33
N ARG A 269 -11.28 11.87 -10.60
CA ARG A 269 -11.14 11.58 -9.16
C ARG A 269 -9.84 10.83 -8.88
N ARG A 270 -9.53 9.78 -9.65
CA ARG A 270 -8.30 8.99 -9.55
C ARG A 270 -7.05 9.84 -9.77
N ALA A 271 -7.05 10.73 -10.76
CA ALA A 271 -5.92 11.65 -10.98
C ALA A 271 -5.66 12.57 -9.77
N ASN A 272 -6.72 13.13 -9.19
CA ASN A 272 -6.63 13.95 -7.98
C ASN A 272 -6.08 13.13 -6.79
N ALA A 273 -6.57 11.91 -6.62
CA ALA A 273 -6.19 11.02 -5.54
C ALA A 273 -4.73 10.57 -5.65
N TYR A 274 -4.27 10.20 -6.85
CA TYR A 274 -2.90 9.77 -7.14
C TYR A 274 -1.90 10.89 -6.87
N GLN A 275 -2.22 12.11 -7.31
CA GLN A 275 -1.40 13.28 -7.00
C GLN A 275 -1.30 13.48 -5.48
N ALA A 276 -2.42 13.46 -4.75
CA ALA A 276 -2.41 13.59 -3.31
C ALA A 276 -1.65 12.45 -2.60
N TYR A 277 -1.74 11.21 -3.11
CA TYR A 277 -0.98 10.07 -2.59
C TYR A 277 0.52 10.31 -2.71
N TYR A 278 1.01 10.64 -3.92
CA TYR A 278 2.43 10.97 -4.13
C TYR A 278 2.89 12.12 -3.23
N GLU A 279 2.11 13.20 -3.13
CA GLU A 279 2.40 14.36 -2.29
C GLU A 279 2.55 14.01 -0.80
N ASN A 280 1.92 12.92 -0.33
CA ASN A 280 1.89 12.55 1.09
C ASN A 280 2.60 11.22 1.39
N MET A 281 3.35 10.67 0.44
CA MET A 281 4.09 9.41 0.59
C MET A 281 5.59 9.57 0.22
N PRO A 282 6.51 8.90 0.93
CA PRO A 282 7.95 8.98 0.69
C PRO A 282 8.37 8.09 -0.50
N LEU A 283 7.91 8.44 -1.70
CA LEU A 283 8.13 7.69 -2.94
C LEU A 283 9.19 8.32 -3.84
N ARG A 284 9.79 7.52 -4.71
CA ARG A 284 10.73 7.99 -5.74
C ARG A 284 10.03 8.63 -6.94
N ARG A 285 10.79 9.41 -7.72
CA ARG A 285 10.34 10.12 -8.93
C ARG A 285 9.61 9.28 -9.98
N PRO A 286 9.93 7.99 -10.22
CA PRO A 286 9.15 7.17 -11.16
C PRO A 286 7.66 7.05 -10.77
N ALA A 287 7.33 7.27 -9.49
CA ALA A 287 5.98 7.26 -8.97
C ALA A 287 5.30 8.65 -9.05
N ILE A 288 5.90 9.65 -9.70
CA ILE A 288 5.19 10.91 -9.99
C ILE A 288 4.03 10.58 -10.96
N PRO A 289 2.78 10.89 -10.60
CA PRO A 289 1.63 10.56 -11.43
C PRO A 289 1.58 11.40 -12.71
N SER A 290 1.04 10.80 -13.76
CA SER A 290 0.70 11.45 -15.02
C SER A 290 -0.81 11.36 -15.23
N GLY A 291 -1.55 12.35 -14.72
CA GLY A 291 -3.01 12.29 -14.71
C GLY A 291 -3.50 11.15 -13.83
N SER A 292 -4.29 10.24 -14.40
CA SER A 292 -4.86 9.10 -13.69
C SER A 292 -3.95 7.87 -13.67
N ASP A 293 -2.70 7.96 -14.16
CA ASP A 293 -1.76 6.84 -14.19
C ASP A 293 -0.55 7.12 -13.28
N MET A 294 -0.12 6.10 -12.53
CA MET A 294 1.07 6.18 -11.66
C MET A 294 1.72 4.80 -11.53
N LEU A 295 3.05 4.75 -11.60
CA LEU A 295 3.80 3.51 -11.45
C LEU A 295 4.17 3.29 -9.98
N LEU A 296 3.41 2.44 -9.29
CA LEU A 296 3.63 2.16 -7.87
C LEU A 296 4.24 0.79 -7.58
N TYR A 297 3.93 -0.24 -8.38
CA TYR A 297 4.55 -1.56 -8.19
C TYR A 297 6.05 -1.49 -8.45
N ARG A 298 6.84 -2.16 -7.61
CA ARG A 298 8.31 -2.09 -7.61
C ARG A 298 8.96 -3.19 -6.78
N THR A 299 10.23 -3.47 -7.08
CA THR A 299 11.07 -4.43 -6.35
C THR A 299 11.99 -3.71 -5.37
N LEU A 300 12.16 -4.27 -4.18
CA LEU A 300 13.19 -3.87 -3.23
C LEU A 300 13.91 -5.07 -2.64
N ASP A 301 15.23 -4.98 -2.54
CA ASP A 301 16.08 -6.05 -2.00
C ASP A 301 16.65 -5.67 -0.63
N PHE A 302 16.51 -6.57 0.34
CA PHE A 302 17.22 -6.52 1.63
C PHE A 302 18.45 -7.44 1.57
N GLY A 303 19.48 -6.99 0.84
CA GLY A 303 20.58 -7.84 0.43
C GLY A 303 20.08 -9.11 -0.27
N ARG A 304 20.67 -10.26 0.06
CA ARG A 304 20.23 -11.59 -0.39
C ARG A 304 19.22 -12.26 0.54
N LEU A 305 18.80 -11.59 1.61
CA LEU A 305 17.91 -12.19 2.60
C LEU A 305 16.47 -12.22 2.09
N ALA A 306 15.94 -11.07 1.68
CA ALA A 306 14.56 -10.95 1.24
C ALA A 306 14.47 -10.03 0.02
N ARG A 307 13.62 -10.39 -0.93
CA ARG A 307 13.16 -9.53 -2.01
C ARG A 307 11.68 -9.24 -1.81
N PHE A 308 11.30 -7.97 -1.83
CA PHE A 308 9.92 -7.50 -1.76
C PHE A 308 9.46 -7.06 -3.14
N GLU A 309 8.47 -7.76 -3.69
CA GLU A 309 7.69 -7.31 -4.83
C GLU A 309 6.44 -6.62 -4.31
N MET A 310 6.46 -5.29 -4.29
CA MET A 310 5.29 -4.49 -3.92
C MET A 310 4.36 -4.44 -5.12
N LEU A 311 3.14 -4.95 -4.99
CA LEU A 311 2.16 -5.08 -6.08
C LEU A 311 1.07 -4.02 -5.95
N ASP A 312 0.61 -3.50 -7.09
CA ASP A 312 -0.64 -2.77 -7.24
C ASP A 312 -1.73 -3.71 -7.75
N THR A 313 -2.81 -3.91 -6.99
CA THR A 313 -3.95 -4.75 -7.38
C THR A 313 -5.21 -3.94 -7.68
N ARG A 314 -5.12 -2.60 -7.82
CA ARG A 314 -6.28 -1.72 -8.09
C ARG A 314 -6.22 -1.08 -9.46
N GLN A 315 -5.09 -0.51 -9.85
CA GLN A 315 -5.02 0.31 -11.07
C GLN A 315 -5.23 -0.48 -12.37
N TYR A 316 -4.90 -1.77 -12.38
CA TYR A 316 -4.82 -2.58 -13.60
C TYR A 316 -5.78 -3.77 -13.65
N ARG A 317 -6.58 -3.97 -12.60
CA ARG A 317 -7.50 -5.11 -12.52
C ARG A 317 -8.75 -4.93 -13.38
N SER A 318 -9.34 -6.05 -13.77
CA SER A 318 -10.70 -6.07 -14.34
C SER A 318 -11.74 -5.79 -13.26
N ASP A 319 -12.95 -5.40 -13.66
CA ASP A 319 -14.11 -5.27 -12.77
C ASP A 319 -14.39 -6.56 -11.98
N GLN A 320 -14.96 -6.43 -10.78
CA GLN A 320 -15.29 -7.56 -9.94
C GLN A 320 -16.34 -8.43 -10.62
N PRO A 321 -16.08 -9.72 -10.79
CA PRO A 321 -17.04 -10.60 -11.44
C PRO A 321 -18.32 -10.73 -10.60
N ASN A 322 -19.41 -11.11 -11.27
CA ASN A 322 -20.69 -11.45 -10.65
C ASN A 322 -21.33 -10.33 -9.81
N GLY A 323 -20.96 -9.07 -10.06
CA GLY A 323 -21.49 -7.89 -9.38
C GLY A 323 -21.01 -7.75 -7.94
N ASP A 324 -19.75 -8.13 -7.70
CA ASP A 324 -19.03 -8.00 -6.44
C ASP A 324 -19.64 -8.72 -5.21
N GLY A 325 -19.03 -8.59 -4.04
CA GLY A 325 -19.43 -9.15 -2.77
C GLY A 325 -19.16 -10.65 -2.67
N LEU A 326 -19.95 -11.34 -1.83
CA LEU A 326 -19.83 -12.79 -1.62
C LEU A 326 -20.66 -13.57 -2.66
N LYS A 327 -19.98 -14.26 -3.58
CA LYS A 327 -20.61 -14.97 -4.70
C LYS A 327 -19.98 -16.36 -4.91
N PRO A 328 -20.70 -17.30 -5.54
CA PRO A 328 -20.13 -18.58 -5.96
C PRO A 328 -19.13 -18.41 -7.12
N LEU A 329 -18.17 -19.34 -7.24
CA LEU A 329 -17.14 -19.36 -8.29
C LEU A 329 -17.70 -19.88 -9.62
N THR A 330 -18.55 -19.07 -10.24
CA THR A 330 -19.20 -19.40 -11.52
C THR A 330 -19.09 -18.22 -12.48
N GLY A 331 -19.24 -18.48 -13.77
CA GLY A 331 -19.28 -17.42 -14.79
C GLY A 331 -17.95 -16.70 -14.93
N ALA A 332 -17.98 -15.36 -14.80
CA ALA A 332 -16.86 -14.47 -15.12
C ALA A 332 -15.61 -14.71 -14.25
N VAL A 333 -15.75 -15.29 -13.06
CA VAL A 333 -14.62 -15.71 -12.20
C VAL A 333 -13.67 -16.69 -12.92
N LEU A 334 -14.20 -17.48 -13.85
CA LEU A 334 -13.46 -18.50 -14.60
C LEU A 334 -13.03 -17.99 -15.99
N ASP A 335 -13.23 -16.71 -16.30
CA ASP A 335 -12.81 -16.12 -17.56
C ASP A 335 -11.28 -15.89 -17.54
N PRO A 336 -10.51 -16.52 -18.45
CA PRO A 336 -9.06 -16.36 -18.51
C PRO A 336 -8.59 -14.95 -18.89
N GLN A 337 -9.49 -14.07 -19.36
CA GLN A 337 -9.19 -12.67 -19.67
C GLN A 337 -9.28 -11.75 -18.45
N THR A 338 -9.93 -12.18 -17.36
CA THR A 338 -9.93 -11.41 -16.11
C THR A 338 -8.53 -11.36 -15.51
N THR A 339 -8.17 -10.20 -14.96
CA THR A 339 -6.84 -9.99 -14.40
C THR A 339 -6.88 -9.15 -13.13
N MET A 340 -5.99 -9.46 -12.20
CA MET A 340 -5.74 -8.67 -10.99
C MET A 340 -4.62 -7.64 -11.21
N LEU A 341 -3.58 -8.01 -11.95
CA LEU A 341 -2.36 -7.21 -12.09
C LEU A 341 -2.25 -6.49 -13.45
N GLY A 342 -3.12 -6.82 -14.40
CA GLY A 342 -2.87 -6.48 -15.81
C GLY A 342 -1.68 -7.25 -16.38
N THR A 343 -1.51 -7.19 -17.70
CA THR A 343 -0.49 -7.99 -18.40
C THR A 343 0.94 -7.56 -18.08
N GLN A 344 1.18 -6.25 -17.98
CA GLN A 344 2.54 -5.72 -17.82
C GLN A 344 3.13 -6.06 -16.45
N GLN A 345 2.38 -5.81 -15.37
CA GLN A 345 2.83 -6.11 -14.02
C GLN A 345 2.91 -7.62 -13.77
N GLU A 346 2.00 -8.43 -14.32
CA GLU A 346 2.13 -9.90 -14.21
C GLU A 346 3.42 -10.40 -14.86
N GLN A 347 3.76 -9.92 -16.07
CA GLN A 347 4.99 -10.30 -16.75
C GLN A 347 6.24 -9.83 -16.02
N TRP A 348 6.22 -8.59 -15.52
CA TRP A 348 7.28 -8.04 -14.67
C TRP A 348 7.49 -8.90 -13.43
N LEU A 349 6.42 -9.21 -12.69
CA LEU A 349 6.48 -10.02 -11.47
C LEU A 349 7.10 -11.39 -11.73
N LEU A 350 6.64 -12.07 -12.78
CA LEU A 350 7.18 -13.39 -13.14
C LEU A 350 8.66 -13.31 -13.53
N SER A 351 9.10 -12.23 -14.17
CA SER A 351 10.51 -11.99 -14.49
C SER A 351 11.34 -11.78 -13.22
N GLU A 352 10.89 -10.90 -12.32
CA GLU A 352 11.61 -10.59 -11.09
C GLU A 352 11.77 -11.80 -10.19
N LEU A 353 10.67 -12.53 -9.94
CA LEU A 353 10.69 -13.77 -9.14
C LEU A 353 11.65 -14.81 -9.71
N SER A 354 11.68 -14.96 -11.05
CA SER A 354 12.56 -15.94 -11.71
C SER A 354 14.04 -15.55 -11.67
N SER A 355 14.33 -14.25 -11.60
CA SER A 355 15.69 -13.73 -11.55
C SER A 355 16.25 -13.62 -10.13
N SER A 356 15.36 -13.69 -9.13
CA SER A 356 15.70 -13.49 -7.72
C SER A 356 16.70 -14.52 -7.21
N LYS A 357 17.68 -14.02 -6.46
CA LYS A 357 18.67 -14.82 -5.71
C LYS A 357 18.47 -14.70 -4.20
N SER A 358 17.36 -14.10 -3.78
CA SER A 358 17.02 -13.86 -2.38
C SER A 358 16.53 -15.13 -1.72
N THR A 359 16.80 -15.27 -0.43
CA THR A 359 16.37 -16.42 0.37
C THR A 359 14.85 -16.44 0.48
N TRP A 360 14.24 -15.29 0.73
CA TRP A 360 12.79 -15.10 0.82
C TRP A 360 12.31 -14.23 -0.34
N ASN A 361 11.23 -14.65 -1.00
CA ASN A 361 10.57 -13.87 -2.06
C ASN A 361 9.19 -13.48 -1.58
N VAL A 362 8.98 -12.19 -1.38
CA VAL A 362 7.84 -11.64 -0.64
C VAL A 362 6.96 -10.84 -1.60
N LEU A 363 5.68 -11.18 -1.67
CA LEU A 363 4.68 -10.38 -2.35
C LEU A 363 4.01 -9.47 -1.31
N GLY A 364 4.26 -8.17 -1.38
CA GLY A 364 3.56 -7.17 -0.57
C GLY A 364 2.38 -6.61 -1.35
N GLN A 365 1.15 -6.93 -0.94
CA GLN A 365 -0.05 -6.62 -1.72
C GLN A 365 -1.29 -6.46 -0.82
N GLN A 366 -2.42 -6.15 -1.43
CA GLN A 366 -3.59 -5.60 -0.77
C GLN A 366 -4.58 -6.67 -0.30
N VAL A 367 -5.06 -7.50 -1.22
CA VAL A 367 -6.27 -8.32 -1.04
C VAL A 367 -5.95 -9.81 -0.85
N MET A 368 -6.76 -10.54 -0.07
CA MET A 368 -6.42 -11.92 0.31
C MET A 368 -6.30 -12.88 -0.88
N MET A 369 -5.22 -13.67 -0.86
CA MET A 369 -4.89 -14.65 -1.90
C MET A 369 -5.60 -15.98 -1.68
N ALA A 370 -5.71 -16.45 -0.44
CA ALA A 370 -6.37 -17.72 -0.13
C ALA A 370 -7.85 -17.78 -0.56
N ARG A 371 -8.33 -18.96 -1.00
CA ARG A 371 -9.72 -19.17 -1.47
C ARG A 371 -10.66 -19.45 -0.30
N VAL A 372 -10.78 -18.53 0.65
CA VAL A 372 -11.58 -18.76 1.86
C VAL A 372 -13.08 -18.75 1.54
N ASP A 373 -13.76 -19.87 1.79
CA ASP A 373 -15.22 -19.94 1.81
C ASP A 373 -15.75 -19.20 3.05
N ARG A 374 -16.67 -18.27 2.82
CA ARG A 374 -17.16 -17.31 3.81
C ARG A 374 -18.55 -17.64 4.34
N VAL A 375 -19.17 -18.72 3.88
CA VAL A 375 -20.49 -19.15 4.32
C VAL A 375 -20.47 -20.62 4.74
N PRO A 376 -21.32 -21.01 5.71
CA PRO A 376 -21.36 -22.37 6.21
C PRO A 376 -22.12 -23.32 5.28
N GLY A 377 -21.69 -24.59 5.23
CA GLY A 377 -22.41 -25.68 4.60
C GLY A 377 -21.98 -25.98 3.16
N THR A 378 -22.90 -26.53 2.36
CA THR A 378 -22.61 -26.97 0.99
C THR A 378 -22.62 -25.83 -0.03
N ASP A 379 -23.26 -24.71 0.30
CA ASP A 379 -23.21 -23.50 -0.52
C ASP A 379 -21.90 -22.79 -0.22
N GLN A 380 -21.09 -22.53 -1.25
CA GLN A 380 -19.81 -21.83 -1.09
C GLN A 380 -19.87 -20.41 -1.67
N LYS A 381 -19.33 -19.44 -0.95
CA LYS A 381 -19.24 -18.04 -1.42
C LYS A 381 -17.92 -17.41 -1.04
N PHE A 382 -17.35 -16.71 -2.00
CA PHE A 382 -16.03 -16.12 -1.93
C PHE A 382 -16.12 -14.63 -2.22
N SER A 383 -15.13 -13.86 -1.76
CA SER A 383 -15.05 -12.44 -2.09
C SER A 383 -14.67 -12.27 -3.56
N MET A 384 -15.49 -11.53 -4.31
CA MET A 384 -15.21 -11.21 -5.72
C MET A 384 -14.18 -10.07 -5.87
N ASP A 385 -13.99 -9.28 -4.82
CA ASP A 385 -12.97 -8.21 -4.76
C ASP A 385 -11.55 -8.76 -4.55
N GLN A 386 -11.43 -9.95 -3.97
CA GLN A 386 -10.15 -10.58 -3.63
C GLN A 386 -9.68 -11.54 -4.72
N TRP A 387 -8.50 -12.15 -4.56
CA TRP A 387 -7.95 -13.06 -5.59
C TRP A 387 -8.84 -14.27 -5.89
N SER A 388 -9.78 -14.64 -5.00
CA SER A 388 -10.80 -15.66 -5.31
C SER A 388 -11.75 -15.25 -6.43
N GLY A 389 -11.99 -13.95 -6.63
CA GLY A 389 -12.73 -13.42 -7.78
C GLY A 389 -11.95 -13.56 -9.09
N TYR A 390 -10.62 -13.62 -9.04
CA TYR A 390 -9.73 -13.68 -10.20
C TYR A 390 -9.06 -15.05 -10.30
N GLU A 391 -9.86 -16.12 -10.17
CA GLU A 391 -9.37 -17.48 -9.89
C GLU A 391 -8.37 -17.99 -10.94
N VAL A 392 -8.59 -17.69 -12.23
CA VAL A 392 -7.69 -18.12 -13.29
C VAL A 392 -6.32 -17.42 -13.18
N ALA A 393 -6.31 -16.10 -12.94
CA ALA A 393 -5.08 -15.33 -12.76
C ALA A 393 -4.34 -15.78 -11.48
N ARG A 394 -5.09 -16.01 -10.40
CA ARG A 394 -4.53 -16.52 -9.14
C ARG A 394 -3.87 -17.88 -9.31
N ARG A 395 -4.56 -18.85 -9.92
CA ARG A 395 -4.01 -20.18 -10.20
C ARG A 395 -2.77 -20.09 -11.08
N ARG A 396 -2.77 -19.20 -12.09
CA ARG A 396 -1.60 -18.98 -12.96
C ARG A 396 -0.39 -18.49 -12.15
N LEU A 397 -0.57 -17.52 -11.25
CA LEU A 397 0.50 -17.04 -10.37
C LEU A 397 1.02 -18.14 -9.44
N LEU A 398 0.13 -18.83 -8.71
CA LEU A 398 0.52 -19.90 -7.78
C LEU A 398 1.18 -21.09 -8.50
N THR A 399 0.72 -21.42 -9.71
CA THR A 399 1.38 -22.41 -10.57
C THR A 399 2.79 -21.96 -10.92
N ALA A 400 2.98 -20.70 -11.30
CA ALA A 400 4.30 -20.17 -11.62
C ALA A 400 5.25 -20.19 -10.42
N LEU A 401 4.78 -19.89 -9.20
CA LEU A 401 5.59 -20.03 -7.97
C LEU A 401 6.11 -21.47 -7.81
N SER A 402 5.23 -22.45 -8.02
CA SER A 402 5.53 -23.88 -7.92
C SER A 402 6.48 -24.38 -9.01
N GLU A 403 6.11 -24.18 -10.28
CA GLU A 403 6.84 -24.73 -11.43
C GLU A 403 8.22 -24.08 -11.61
N ARG A 404 8.34 -22.78 -11.30
CA ARG A 404 9.63 -22.07 -11.33
C ARG A 404 10.46 -22.29 -10.06
N ARG A 405 9.92 -23.01 -9.07
CA ARG A 405 10.58 -23.31 -7.79
C ARG A 405 11.09 -22.05 -7.09
N ILE A 406 10.22 -21.04 -7.00
CA ILE A 406 10.56 -19.78 -6.34
C ILE A 406 10.92 -20.07 -4.88
N SER A 407 12.04 -19.51 -4.41
CA SER A 407 12.55 -19.79 -3.07
C SER A 407 11.68 -19.10 -2.02
N ASN A 408 11.13 -19.88 -1.10
CA ASN A 408 10.38 -19.45 0.08
C ASN A 408 9.38 -18.30 -0.19
N PRO A 409 8.33 -18.55 -1.00
CA PRO A 409 7.38 -17.50 -1.33
C PRO A 409 6.51 -17.15 -0.13
N ILE A 410 6.46 -15.87 0.22
CA ILE A 410 5.62 -15.30 1.28
C ILE A 410 4.68 -14.27 0.65
N VAL A 411 3.41 -14.27 1.06
CA VAL A 411 2.42 -13.25 0.67
C VAL A 411 2.02 -12.45 1.90
N LEU A 412 2.09 -11.13 1.83
CA LEU A 412 1.65 -10.20 2.88
C LEU A 412 0.44 -9.44 2.37
N THR A 413 -0.59 -9.34 3.21
CA THR A 413 -1.93 -8.90 2.80
C THR A 413 -2.57 -7.98 3.85
N GLY A 414 -3.40 -7.03 3.40
CA GLY A 414 -4.27 -6.17 4.21
C GLY A 414 -5.78 -6.38 3.93
N ASP A 415 -6.50 -5.29 3.62
CA ASP A 415 -7.92 -5.22 3.21
C ASP A 415 -8.95 -5.73 4.24
N ILE A 416 -8.93 -7.02 4.57
CA ILE A 416 -10.07 -7.74 5.19
C ILE A 416 -10.31 -7.46 6.69
N HIS A 417 -9.66 -6.43 7.25
CA HIS A 417 -9.79 -5.97 8.64
C HIS A 417 -9.62 -7.06 9.71
N SER A 418 -8.95 -8.17 9.39
CA SER A 418 -8.79 -9.30 10.28
C SER A 418 -7.49 -10.04 9.95
N ASN A 419 -6.91 -10.67 10.96
CA ASN A 419 -5.68 -11.44 10.88
C ASN A 419 -5.95 -12.83 10.34
N TRP A 420 -5.09 -13.30 9.41
CA TRP A 420 -5.15 -14.66 8.87
C TRP A 420 -3.76 -15.23 8.60
N VAL A 421 -3.62 -16.55 8.79
CA VAL A 421 -2.48 -17.32 8.28
C VAL A 421 -3.04 -18.38 7.36
N ASN A 422 -2.61 -18.40 6.09
CA ASN A 422 -3.08 -19.37 5.12
C ASN A 422 -1.91 -20.12 4.47
N ASP A 423 -2.04 -21.42 4.36
CA ASP A 423 -1.21 -22.23 3.48
C ASP A 423 -1.79 -22.12 2.05
N LEU A 424 -0.99 -21.64 1.09
CA LEU A 424 -1.46 -21.44 -0.29
C LEU A 424 -1.20 -22.68 -1.14
N LEU A 425 -2.24 -23.15 -1.81
CA LEU A 425 -2.22 -24.28 -2.74
C LEU A 425 -2.43 -23.78 -4.16
N VAL A 426 -1.87 -24.46 -5.17
CA VAL A 426 -2.19 -24.16 -6.58
C VAL A 426 -3.68 -24.39 -6.86
N ASP A 427 -4.24 -25.45 -6.29
CA ASP A 427 -5.63 -25.83 -6.45
C ASP A 427 -6.24 -26.18 -5.09
N PHE A 428 -7.13 -25.33 -4.59
CA PHE A 428 -7.80 -25.51 -3.30
C PHE A 428 -8.84 -26.64 -3.33
N ASP A 429 -9.25 -27.12 -4.50
CA ASP A 429 -10.10 -28.31 -4.65
C ASP A 429 -9.31 -29.62 -4.44
N ARG A 430 -7.98 -29.51 -4.32
CA ARG A 430 -7.06 -30.61 -4.07
C ARG A 430 -6.30 -30.35 -2.76
N PRO A 431 -6.97 -30.44 -1.60
CA PRO A 431 -6.41 -30.02 -0.31
C PRO A 431 -5.21 -30.85 0.19
N ARG A 432 -4.82 -31.89 -0.55
CA ARG A 432 -3.62 -32.71 -0.29
C ARG A 432 -2.44 -32.36 -1.20
N ASP A 433 -2.63 -31.46 -2.16
CA ASP A 433 -1.55 -30.94 -2.99
C ASP A 433 -0.56 -30.16 -2.09
N PRO A 434 0.72 -30.06 -2.49
CA PRO A 434 1.72 -29.39 -1.68
C PRO A 434 1.44 -27.90 -1.56
N VAL A 435 1.74 -27.35 -0.38
CA VAL A 435 1.78 -25.90 -0.15
C VAL A 435 2.87 -25.27 -0.99
N VAL A 436 2.56 -24.16 -1.66
CA VAL A 436 3.50 -23.45 -2.56
C VAL A 436 3.96 -22.11 -2.01
N ALA A 437 3.20 -21.53 -1.08
CA ALA A 437 3.50 -20.27 -0.43
C ALA A 437 2.76 -20.18 0.91
N THR A 438 3.18 -19.25 1.77
CA THR A 438 2.46 -18.91 3.00
C THR A 438 1.96 -17.48 2.91
N GLU A 439 0.70 -17.26 3.26
CA GLU A 439 0.09 -15.94 3.34
C GLU A 439 -0.08 -15.50 4.81
N PHE A 440 0.44 -14.31 5.12
CA PHE A 440 0.20 -13.60 6.36
C PHE A 440 -0.67 -12.37 6.07
N VAL A 441 -1.92 -12.42 6.51
CA VAL A 441 -2.86 -11.29 6.38
C VAL A 441 -2.88 -10.53 7.70
N CYS A 442 -2.56 -9.23 7.67
CA CYS A 442 -2.71 -8.37 8.85
C CYS A 442 -4.15 -7.90 8.99
N THR A 443 -4.56 -7.68 10.24
CA THR A 443 -5.75 -6.89 10.54
C THR A 443 -5.52 -5.41 10.23
N SER A 444 -6.56 -4.62 10.47
CA SER A 444 -6.56 -3.18 10.42
C SER A 444 -5.91 -2.54 11.65
N ILE A 445 -5.27 -1.39 11.45
CA ILE A 445 -4.86 -0.49 12.53
C ILE A 445 -6.08 -0.02 13.33
N SER A 446 -7.19 0.31 12.66
CA SER A 446 -8.41 0.76 13.35
C SER A 446 -9.73 0.40 12.66
N SER A 447 -9.72 0.17 11.33
CA SER A 447 -10.95 -0.11 10.56
C SER A 447 -11.75 -1.27 11.16
N GLY A 448 -13.06 -1.06 11.34
CA GLY A 448 -13.94 -2.05 11.98
C GLY A 448 -14.05 -1.95 13.51
N GLY A 449 -13.39 -0.97 14.16
CA GLY A 449 -13.51 -0.72 15.60
C GLY A 449 -12.78 -1.75 16.46
N ASN A 450 -13.16 -1.97 17.71
CA ASN A 450 -12.42 -2.84 18.64
C ASN A 450 -12.25 -4.28 18.15
N GLY A 451 -13.23 -4.81 17.41
CA GLY A 451 -13.18 -6.18 16.93
C GLY A 451 -13.38 -7.22 18.03
N VAL A 452 -13.11 -8.48 17.71
CA VAL A 452 -13.27 -9.63 18.61
C VAL A 452 -12.23 -10.71 18.32
N GLN A 453 -11.84 -11.46 19.36
CA GLN A 453 -10.83 -12.51 19.19
C GLN A 453 -11.29 -13.62 18.24
N LYS A 454 -12.54 -14.05 18.37
CA LYS A 454 -13.21 -15.05 17.52
C LYS A 454 -14.65 -14.62 17.28
N ALA A 455 -15.02 -14.42 16.03
CA ALA A 455 -16.39 -14.12 15.67
C ALA A 455 -17.31 -15.36 15.75
N THR A 456 -18.63 -15.13 15.75
CA THR A 456 -19.61 -16.21 15.62
C THR A 456 -19.35 -17.01 14.34
N GLY A 457 -19.37 -18.35 14.43
CA GLY A 457 -19.10 -19.23 13.29
C GLY A 457 -17.61 -19.53 13.04
N HIS A 458 -16.69 -18.98 13.84
CA HIS A 458 -15.24 -19.19 13.71
C HIS A 458 -14.84 -20.66 13.55
N ALA A 459 -15.31 -21.54 14.44
CA ALA A 459 -14.95 -22.96 14.40
C ALA A 459 -15.38 -23.66 13.10
N LEU A 460 -16.55 -23.29 12.57
CA LEU A 460 -17.08 -23.86 11.33
C LEU A 460 -16.27 -23.37 10.13
N LEU A 461 -16.03 -22.06 10.05
CA LEU A 461 -15.17 -21.44 9.04
C LEU A 461 -13.78 -22.10 9.00
N MET A 462 -13.15 -22.33 10.15
CA MET A 462 -11.87 -23.01 10.22
C MET A 462 -11.95 -24.48 9.77
N SER A 463 -13.05 -25.18 10.06
CA SER A 463 -13.22 -26.59 9.68
C SER A 463 -13.51 -26.79 8.18
N GLU A 464 -14.18 -25.83 7.54
CA GLU A 464 -14.50 -25.87 6.10
C GLU A 464 -13.36 -25.34 5.23
N ASN A 465 -12.38 -24.65 5.84
CA ASN A 465 -11.21 -24.10 5.17
C ASN A 465 -9.92 -24.65 5.80
N PRO A 466 -9.55 -25.92 5.57
CA PRO A 466 -8.46 -26.60 6.29
C PRO A 466 -7.06 -26.01 6.06
N PHE A 467 -6.89 -25.18 5.03
CA PHE A 467 -5.66 -24.44 4.74
C PHE A 467 -5.51 -23.16 5.58
N VAL A 468 -6.58 -22.69 6.24
CA VAL A 468 -6.54 -21.57 7.17
C VAL A 468 -6.01 -22.07 8.51
N LYS A 469 -4.89 -21.50 8.95
CA LYS A 469 -4.18 -21.90 10.17
C LYS A 469 -4.51 -20.99 11.35
N PHE A 470 -4.85 -19.74 11.07
CA PHE A 470 -5.20 -18.73 12.06
C PHE A 470 -6.25 -17.77 11.52
N GLN A 471 -7.16 -17.33 12.39
CA GLN A 471 -8.08 -16.24 12.12
C GLN A 471 -8.35 -15.48 13.43
N ASN A 472 -8.26 -14.15 13.40
CA ASN A 472 -8.57 -13.26 14.51
C ASN A 472 -9.05 -11.90 14.01
N SER A 473 -9.98 -11.26 14.68
CA SER A 473 -10.55 -9.98 14.24
C SER A 473 -10.38 -8.87 15.28
N GLU A 474 -9.30 -8.86 16.06
CA GLU A 474 -8.87 -7.70 16.85
C GLU A 474 -7.96 -6.80 16.01
N ARG A 475 -7.78 -5.53 16.40
CA ARG A 475 -6.98 -4.53 15.67
C ARG A 475 -5.50 -4.61 16.01
N GLY A 476 -4.62 -4.10 15.15
CA GLY A 476 -3.19 -4.12 15.39
C GLY A 476 -2.36 -4.16 14.11
N TYR A 477 -1.28 -4.94 14.13
CA TYR A 477 -0.32 -5.10 13.04
C TYR A 477 0.39 -6.45 13.14
N VAL A 478 1.23 -6.78 12.16
CA VAL A 478 2.07 -7.99 12.20
C VAL A 478 3.54 -7.59 12.27
N SER A 479 4.24 -8.12 13.27
CA SER A 479 5.69 -7.94 13.49
C SER A 479 6.43 -9.16 12.97
N CYS A 480 7.37 -8.95 12.05
CA CYS A 480 8.11 -9.98 11.37
C CYS A 480 9.60 -9.94 11.73
N GLU A 481 10.16 -11.12 11.95
CA GLU A 481 11.60 -11.33 12.14
C GLU A 481 12.07 -12.41 11.16
N VAL A 482 12.99 -12.06 10.28
CA VAL A 482 13.41 -12.90 9.15
C VAL A 482 14.90 -13.15 9.24
N THR A 483 15.30 -14.42 9.12
CA THR A 483 16.69 -14.87 9.03
C THR A 483 16.86 -15.77 7.82
N ALA A 484 18.09 -16.17 7.50
CA ALA A 484 18.32 -17.10 6.38
C ALA A 484 17.66 -18.49 6.57
N LYS A 485 17.19 -18.82 7.79
CA LYS A 485 16.64 -20.13 8.15
C LYS A 485 15.16 -20.12 8.49
N GLU A 486 14.66 -19.00 9.01
CA GLU A 486 13.29 -18.92 9.53
C GLU A 486 12.71 -17.53 9.24
N TRP A 487 11.45 -17.52 8.84
CA TRP A 487 10.58 -16.36 8.83
C TRP A 487 9.60 -16.48 10.00
N ARG A 488 9.57 -15.50 10.91
CA ARG A 488 8.68 -15.51 12.08
C ARG A 488 7.75 -14.30 12.05
N SER A 489 6.44 -14.55 12.11
CA SER A 489 5.38 -13.53 12.15
C SER A 489 4.65 -13.56 13.49
N ARG A 490 4.60 -12.43 14.19
CA ARG A 490 3.85 -12.21 15.44
C ARG A 490 2.65 -11.32 15.16
N TYR A 491 1.46 -11.81 15.48
CA TYR A 491 0.22 -11.05 15.38
C TYR A 491 0.05 -10.18 16.63
N GLN A 492 0.41 -8.91 16.51
CA GLN A 492 0.36 -7.94 17.60
C GLN A 492 -0.99 -7.23 17.56
N VAL A 493 -1.80 -7.45 18.59
CA VAL A 493 -3.15 -6.88 18.67
C VAL A 493 -3.29 -5.93 19.85
N VAL A 494 -4.16 -4.94 19.70
CA VAL A 494 -4.63 -4.08 20.77
C VAL A 494 -6.08 -4.44 21.09
N GLU A 495 -6.42 -4.54 22.38
CA GLU A 495 -7.74 -5.02 22.82
C GLU A 495 -8.89 -4.08 22.47
N TYR A 496 -8.60 -2.79 22.25
CA TYR A 496 -9.56 -1.77 21.87
C TYR A 496 -8.86 -0.62 21.13
N VAL A 497 -9.64 0.13 20.34
CA VAL A 497 -9.19 1.31 19.61
C VAL A 497 -10.12 2.51 19.83
N ASP A 498 -11.25 2.35 20.51
CA ASP A 498 -12.21 3.44 20.76
C ASP A 498 -11.79 4.43 21.86
N ARG A 499 -10.69 4.14 22.57
CA ARG A 499 -10.13 4.98 23.64
C ARG A 499 -8.62 4.74 23.79
N PRO A 500 -7.87 5.69 24.38
CA PRO A 500 -6.42 5.56 24.55
C PRO A 500 -6.02 4.46 25.54
N GLY A 501 -4.75 4.01 25.46
CA GLY A 501 -4.14 3.15 26.49
C GLY A 501 -4.38 1.64 26.33
N ALA A 502 -4.79 1.20 25.14
CA ALA A 502 -4.99 -0.23 24.88
C ALA A 502 -3.68 -1.01 25.02
N PRO A 503 -3.68 -2.13 25.79
CA PRO A 503 -2.49 -2.96 25.93
C PRO A 503 -2.20 -3.72 24.64
N LEU A 504 -0.91 -3.99 24.40
CA LEU A 504 -0.46 -4.87 23.31
C LEU A 504 -0.50 -6.34 23.76
N VAL A 505 -1.03 -7.20 22.91
CA VAL A 505 -1.05 -8.65 23.10
C VAL A 505 -0.51 -9.33 21.85
N THR A 506 0.49 -10.21 21.99
CA THR A 506 0.85 -11.12 20.90
C THR A 506 -0.17 -12.26 20.86
N ARG A 507 -1.10 -12.22 19.91
CA ARG A 507 -2.22 -13.16 19.85
C ARG A 507 -1.81 -14.54 19.35
N SER A 508 -0.87 -14.60 18.41
CA SER A 508 -0.27 -15.83 17.91
C SER A 508 1.07 -15.55 17.26
N THR A 509 1.96 -16.54 17.27
CA THR A 509 3.24 -16.52 16.56
C THR A 509 3.30 -17.68 15.59
N TRP A 510 3.85 -17.43 14.40
CA TRP A 510 3.94 -18.40 13.33
C TRP A 510 5.34 -18.35 12.71
N ALA A 511 5.87 -19.52 12.35
CA ALA A 511 7.16 -19.66 11.69
C ALA A 511 7.01 -20.39 10.35
N VAL A 512 7.82 -19.99 9.37
CA VAL A 512 8.07 -20.73 8.14
C VAL A 512 9.57 -21.03 8.10
N GLU A 513 9.92 -22.30 7.90
CA GLU A 513 11.31 -22.72 7.77
C GLU A 513 11.76 -22.57 6.30
N ALA A 514 12.96 -22.03 6.09
CA ALA A 514 13.51 -21.91 4.75
C ALA A 514 13.63 -23.29 4.08
N GLY A 515 13.10 -23.41 2.87
CA GLY A 515 13.00 -24.64 2.09
C GLY A 515 11.71 -25.43 2.31
N ARG A 516 10.86 -25.02 3.25
CA ARG A 516 9.62 -25.72 3.61
C ARG A 516 8.46 -24.72 3.65
N ALA A 517 7.67 -24.68 2.58
CA ALA A 517 6.45 -23.87 2.54
C ALA A 517 5.41 -24.38 3.54
N GLY A 518 4.63 -23.44 4.10
CA GLY A 518 3.61 -23.71 5.12
C GLY A 518 4.01 -23.19 6.49
N ALA A 519 3.05 -22.60 7.19
CA ALA A 519 3.29 -22.01 8.51
C ALA A 519 3.00 -22.99 9.66
N GLU A 520 3.88 -22.98 10.66
CA GLU A 520 3.72 -23.72 11.91
C GLU A 520 3.57 -22.72 13.08
N GLN A 521 2.65 -23.01 14.01
CA GLN A 521 2.48 -22.20 15.20
C GLN A 521 3.62 -22.50 16.18
N VAL A 522 4.23 -21.46 16.77
CA VAL A 522 5.42 -21.57 17.64
C VAL A 522 5.32 -20.77 18.93
#